data_AF-A0A5C6XDL2-F1
#
_entry.id   AF-A0A5C6XDL2-F1
#
_cell.length_a   1.000
_cell.length_b   1.000
_cell.length_c   1.000
_cell.angle_alpha   90.00
_cell.angle_beta   90.00
_cell.angle_gamma   90.00
#
_symmetry.space_group_name_H-M   'P 1'
#
loop_
_entity.id
_entity.type
_entity.pdbx_description
1 polymer ?
#
loop_
_entity_poly.entity_id
_entity_poly.type
_entity_poly.pdbx_seq_one_letter_code
_entity_poly.pdbx_strand_id
1 'polypeptide(L)'
;MICLLFVLSACNVDDGAVLNPGYGDDTGHVDEDSGDLDIGYPDTDGPDSAEPDVDVSAPSCEDGVQNGDETGQDCGGDCAPCALGVGCEEGADCESGFCTGNICVDPSCADVQCDEEEACYRAVCYLSCDDADGCDPNSRCYQGACLPLDCSGVMCGSDETCYRGVCYGACSGDQSCSEEGAECLDGSCVVATCDDGLQNGEETDKDCGGSSCDACAVGKMCEVSEDCQAPIESDFGECEFDDANTCALVGTQSRTVTRFTCGDSGTCEAAEGIETRECRREVGEVQCAEPVIGEWSGCEAIAGEPDCSARGERRQVNTSYVCRDGGCEAIVDVRVEACERRTEGLSCDRGRVEGEWSPCARASDTCDSEGLQSREVNEQRCVGGACETSSFVETRTCHVETDGLGCGRSFFGEWSGCRIAVSTCSGSESRTRTDRICQGGSCESMESSEIQACYAEAGTSCMGPIPMDTEECVNGTRMVTTWSSQCDGSGGCTPVSRTYPNGRCVPQVCQPGFGCTTPDGTSGCCTSDGMQCRTDVPCLG
;
A
#
# COMPACT_ATOMS: atom_id res chain seq x y z
N MET A 1 11.64 -59.61 9.04
CA MET A 1 10.34 -59.98 9.65
C MET A 1 9.44 -58.77 9.41
N ILE A 2 8.73 -58.62 8.29
CA ILE A 2 7.70 -59.49 7.69
C ILE A 2 7.78 -59.39 6.15
N CYS A 3 7.47 -60.52 5.51
CA CYS A 3 7.45 -60.78 4.07
C CYS A 3 6.09 -60.42 3.42
N LEU A 4 6.16 -60.30 2.08
CA LEU A 4 5.17 -60.75 1.07
C LEU A 4 3.87 -59.93 0.89
N LEU A 5 3.68 -59.33 -0.30
CA LEU A 5 2.88 -59.94 -1.38
C LEU A 5 2.80 -59.05 -2.63
N PHE A 6 3.19 -59.64 -3.77
CA PHE A 6 2.83 -59.27 -5.13
C PHE A 6 1.33 -59.53 -5.37
N VAL A 7 0.64 -58.64 -6.10
CA VAL A 7 -0.53 -59.00 -6.92
C VAL A 7 -0.53 -58.15 -8.20
N LEU A 8 -0.27 -58.82 -9.32
CA LEU A 8 -0.68 -58.43 -10.68
C LEU A 8 -2.20 -58.60 -10.80
N SER A 9 -2.89 -57.67 -11.45
CA SER A 9 -4.23 -57.93 -11.99
C SER A 9 -4.36 -57.31 -13.37
N ALA A 10 -4.63 -58.18 -14.34
CA ALA A 10 -4.99 -57.88 -15.70
C ALA A 10 -6.52 -57.80 -15.82
N CYS A 11 -7.00 -56.90 -16.67
CA CYS A 11 -8.30 -57.00 -17.32
C CYS A 11 -8.11 -56.83 -18.84
N ASN A 12 -8.23 -57.97 -19.55
CA ASN A 12 -8.74 -58.11 -20.92
C ASN A 12 -10.27 -57.87 -20.90
N VAL A 13 -11.07 -57.64 -21.94
CA VAL A 13 -11.05 -57.51 -23.42
C VAL A 13 -12.46 -57.01 -23.80
N ASP A 14 -12.61 -56.37 -24.96
CA ASP A 14 -13.70 -56.48 -25.97
C ASP A 14 -13.69 -55.20 -26.83
N ASP A 15 -13.85 -55.16 -28.14
CA ASP A 15 -13.88 -56.17 -29.19
C ASP A 15 -14.04 -55.44 -30.55
N GLY A 16 -13.65 -56.11 -31.63
CA GLY A 16 -14.10 -55.84 -33.00
C GLY A 16 -13.12 -55.06 -33.89
N ALA A 17 -12.69 -55.53 -35.07
CA ALA A 17 -12.88 -56.77 -35.83
C ALA A 17 -11.77 -56.78 -36.92
N VAL A 18 -10.91 -57.80 -37.06
CA VAL A 18 -11.01 -58.99 -37.96
C VAL A 18 -11.22 -58.57 -39.44
N LEU A 19 -10.17 -58.54 -40.30
CA LEU A 19 -9.69 -59.61 -41.23
C LEU A 19 -10.79 -60.08 -42.22
N ASN A 20 -10.66 -60.27 -43.54
CA ASN A 20 -9.54 -60.48 -44.49
C ASN A 20 -10.13 -60.38 -45.96
N PRO A 21 -9.58 -60.97 -47.05
CA PRO A 21 -9.35 -60.30 -48.36
C PRO A 21 -10.18 -60.89 -49.54
N GLY A 22 -10.00 -60.34 -50.75
CA GLY A 22 -10.38 -60.97 -52.03
C GLY A 22 -10.65 -59.93 -53.14
N TYR A 23 -9.91 -59.89 -54.25
CA TYR A 23 -9.93 -60.72 -55.49
C TYR A 23 -10.98 -60.30 -56.55
N GLY A 24 -10.50 -60.08 -57.79
CA GLY A 24 -11.24 -59.89 -59.07
C GLY A 24 -11.11 -58.46 -59.62
N ASP A 25 -10.28 -58.13 -60.61
CA ASP A 25 -10.18 -58.54 -62.04
C ASP A 25 -11.41 -58.15 -62.89
N ASP A 26 -11.20 -57.24 -63.85
CA ASP A 26 -11.81 -57.22 -65.20
C ASP A 26 -11.38 -55.95 -65.99
N THR A 27 -10.40 -56.15 -66.86
CA THR A 27 -10.32 -55.72 -68.28
C THR A 27 -10.77 -54.32 -68.76
N GLY A 28 -9.80 -53.60 -69.36
CA GLY A 28 -9.89 -53.07 -70.74
C GLY A 28 -10.34 -51.61 -70.94
N HIS A 29 -9.46 -50.73 -71.41
CA HIS A 29 -9.30 -50.34 -72.83
C HIS A 29 -8.18 -49.29 -72.94
N VAL A 30 -7.33 -49.44 -73.95
CA VAL A 30 -6.48 -48.36 -74.47
C VAL A 30 -7.38 -47.35 -75.16
N ASP A 31 -7.12 -46.06 -74.98
CA ASP A 31 -7.26 -45.06 -76.04
C ASP A 31 -6.31 -43.90 -75.75
N GLU A 32 -5.56 -43.56 -76.79
CA GLU A 32 -4.65 -42.43 -76.92
C GLU A 32 -5.44 -41.10 -77.07
N ASP A 33 -4.71 -40.00 -76.87
CA ASP A 33 -4.99 -38.64 -77.34
C ASP A 33 -6.00 -37.71 -76.63
N SER A 34 -5.41 -36.59 -76.17
CA SER A 34 -5.84 -35.20 -76.36
C SER A 34 -6.94 -34.57 -75.48
N GLY A 35 -6.63 -33.36 -74.99
CA GLY A 35 -7.59 -32.26 -74.93
C GLY A 35 -7.95 -31.74 -73.54
N ASP A 36 -7.37 -30.58 -73.22
CA ASP A 36 -7.97 -29.43 -72.50
C ASP A 36 -9.17 -29.69 -71.58
N LEU A 37 -8.97 -29.46 -70.28
CA LEU A 37 -10.06 -29.08 -69.37
C LEU A 37 -9.66 -27.87 -68.54
N ASP A 38 -9.96 -26.72 -69.14
CA ASP A 38 -10.26 -25.44 -68.52
C ASP A 38 -11.45 -25.58 -67.55
N ILE A 39 -11.23 -25.34 -66.26
CA ILE A 39 -12.29 -25.23 -65.25
C ILE A 39 -12.02 -24.00 -64.34
N GLY A 40 -12.60 -22.87 -64.73
CA GLY A 40 -13.46 -22.09 -63.82
C GLY A 40 -12.82 -21.02 -62.94
N TYR A 41 -12.64 -19.83 -63.52
CA TYR A 41 -12.66 -18.54 -62.80
C TYR A 41 -13.96 -18.35 -61.99
N PRO A 42 -13.87 -17.73 -60.81
CA PRO A 42 -14.73 -16.60 -60.53
C PRO A 42 -13.90 -15.34 -60.27
N ASP A 43 -14.16 -14.32 -61.09
CA ASP A 43 -13.71 -12.95 -60.88
C ASP A 43 -14.26 -12.40 -59.56
N THR A 44 -13.35 -11.95 -58.70
CA THR A 44 -13.61 -10.81 -57.82
C THR A 44 -12.46 -9.83 -57.96
N ASP A 45 -12.73 -8.73 -58.65
CA ASP A 45 -11.92 -7.52 -58.73
C ASP A 45 -11.48 -7.03 -57.34
N GLY A 46 -10.17 -6.78 -57.19
CA GLY A 46 -9.60 -6.08 -56.04
C GLY A 46 -8.07 -5.97 -56.16
N PRO A 47 -7.51 -4.77 -56.43
CA PRO A 47 -6.12 -4.62 -56.83
C PRO A 47 -5.22 -4.44 -55.60
N ASP A 48 -4.21 -5.28 -55.44
CA ASP A 48 -2.83 -4.85 -55.18
C ASP A 48 -1.94 -6.09 -55.16
N SER A 49 -1.22 -6.24 -56.26
CA SER A 49 -0.08 -7.13 -56.38
C SER A 49 1.04 -6.60 -55.47
N ALA A 50 1.13 -7.14 -54.26
CA ALA A 50 2.42 -7.28 -53.60
C ALA A 50 3.00 -8.62 -54.07
N GLU A 51 3.52 -8.63 -55.29
CA GLU A 51 4.47 -9.66 -55.69
C GLU A 51 5.77 -9.41 -54.91
N PRO A 52 6.48 -10.47 -54.47
CA PRO A 52 7.70 -10.32 -53.72
C PRO A 52 8.71 -9.57 -54.59
N ASP A 53 9.33 -8.55 -54.04
CA ASP A 53 10.47 -7.88 -54.64
C ASP A 53 11.50 -8.96 -55.00
N VAL A 54 11.66 -9.25 -56.29
CA VAL A 54 12.87 -9.90 -56.80
C VAL A 54 13.97 -8.89 -56.49
N ASP A 55 14.66 -9.15 -55.39
CA ASP A 55 15.85 -8.42 -55.01
C ASP A 55 16.83 -8.51 -56.19
N VAL A 56 16.95 -7.42 -56.95
CA VAL A 56 17.95 -7.29 -58.00
C VAL A 56 19.28 -7.07 -57.29
N SER A 57 19.77 -8.14 -56.69
CA SER A 57 21.17 -8.26 -56.32
C SER A 57 22.00 -8.09 -57.59
N ALA A 58 23.10 -7.36 -57.48
CA ALA A 58 24.00 -7.15 -58.62
C ALA A 58 24.56 -8.51 -59.06
N PRO A 59 24.76 -8.73 -60.39
CA PRO A 59 25.32 -9.98 -60.91
C PRO A 59 26.66 -10.27 -60.22
N SER A 60 26.84 -11.51 -59.74
CA SER A 60 28.01 -11.94 -58.98
C SER A 60 28.40 -13.36 -59.36
N CYS A 61 29.71 -13.61 -59.48
CA CYS A 61 30.32 -14.91 -59.81
C CYS A 61 30.14 -16.02 -58.76
N GLU A 62 29.17 -15.91 -57.84
CA GLU A 62 28.93 -16.85 -56.74
C GLU A 62 27.44 -16.82 -56.32
N ASP A 63 26.55 -16.33 -57.20
CA ASP A 63 25.12 -16.13 -56.89
C ASP A 63 24.21 -17.30 -57.31
N GLY A 64 24.78 -18.33 -57.95
CA GLY A 64 24.06 -19.52 -58.34
C GLY A 64 23.25 -19.33 -59.61
N VAL A 65 23.46 -18.27 -60.39
CA VAL A 65 22.68 -17.98 -61.59
C VAL A 65 23.61 -17.47 -62.69
N GLN A 66 23.65 -18.17 -63.83
CA GLN A 66 24.40 -17.71 -65.00
C GLN A 66 23.88 -16.34 -65.48
N ASN A 67 24.60 -15.27 -65.15
CA ASN A 67 24.19 -13.89 -65.42
C ASN A 67 25.40 -12.97 -65.68
N GLY A 68 25.14 -11.68 -65.96
CA GLY A 68 26.22 -10.73 -66.23
C GLY A 68 27.05 -11.11 -67.47
N ASP A 69 28.36 -11.25 -67.28
CA ASP A 69 29.35 -11.60 -68.32
C ASP A 69 29.84 -13.07 -68.20
N GLU A 70 29.10 -13.91 -67.47
CA GLU A 70 29.43 -15.32 -67.25
C GLU A 70 29.11 -16.23 -68.46
N THR A 71 30.03 -17.14 -68.78
CA THR A 71 29.86 -18.12 -69.86
C THR A 71 29.38 -19.49 -69.38
N GLY A 72 29.53 -19.76 -68.08
CA GLY A 72 28.89 -20.85 -67.34
C GLY A 72 28.31 -20.32 -66.02
N GLN A 73 27.51 -21.10 -65.29
CA GLN A 73 26.94 -20.66 -64.00
C GLN A 73 28.07 -20.28 -63.03
N ASP A 74 28.12 -19.00 -62.62
CA ASP A 74 29.12 -18.46 -61.69
C ASP A 74 30.59 -18.51 -62.20
N CYS A 75 30.84 -18.66 -63.51
CA CYS A 75 32.19 -18.75 -64.07
C CYS A 75 32.32 -18.22 -65.51
N GLY A 76 33.56 -17.95 -65.94
CA GLY A 76 33.90 -17.44 -67.28
C GLY A 76 33.76 -15.92 -67.44
N GLY A 77 34.29 -15.37 -68.53
CA GLY A 77 34.32 -13.92 -68.78
C GLY A 77 35.16 -13.16 -67.75
N ASP A 78 34.50 -12.28 -66.97
CA ASP A 78 35.15 -11.52 -65.89
C ASP A 78 35.28 -12.33 -64.57
N CYS A 79 34.70 -13.54 -64.50
CA CYS A 79 34.74 -14.45 -63.36
C CYS A 79 35.95 -15.40 -63.42
N ALA A 80 36.05 -16.31 -62.44
CA ALA A 80 37.06 -17.38 -62.49
C ALA A 80 36.81 -18.28 -63.71
N PRO A 81 37.86 -18.85 -64.34
CA PRO A 81 37.67 -19.78 -65.46
C PRO A 81 36.80 -20.97 -65.04
N CYS A 82 35.91 -21.39 -65.93
CA CYS A 82 35.04 -22.52 -65.78
C CYS A 82 35.81 -23.86 -65.82
N ALA A 83 35.29 -24.81 -65.05
CA ALA A 83 35.74 -26.21 -65.05
C ALA A 83 35.38 -26.93 -66.36
N LEU A 84 35.90 -28.14 -66.54
CA LEU A 84 35.60 -29.00 -67.69
C LEU A 84 34.10 -29.36 -67.75
N GLY A 85 33.54 -29.41 -68.96
CA GLY A 85 32.12 -29.70 -69.21
C GLY A 85 31.18 -28.51 -69.07
N VAL A 86 31.67 -27.34 -68.66
CA VAL A 86 30.87 -26.11 -68.46
C VAL A 86 30.90 -25.21 -69.70
N GLY A 87 29.89 -24.36 -69.86
CA GLY A 87 29.76 -23.41 -70.97
C GLY A 87 30.93 -22.41 -71.07
N CYS A 88 31.36 -22.12 -72.30
CA CYS A 88 32.41 -21.15 -72.61
C CYS A 88 32.14 -20.44 -73.94
N GLU A 89 32.73 -19.25 -74.13
CA GLU A 89 32.73 -18.54 -75.41
C GLU A 89 34.14 -18.48 -76.03
N GLU A 90 35.17 -18.40 -75.19
CA GLU A 90 36.58 -18.42 -75.59
C GLU A 90 37.45 -19.28 -74.67
N GLY A 91 38.64 -19.66 -75.15
CA GLY A 91 39.53 -20.54 -74.38
C GLY A 91 40.00 -19.95 -73.05
N ALA A 92 39.94 -18.62 -72.88
CA ALA A 92 40.26 -17.96 -71.61
C ALA A 92 39.20 -18.21 -70.53
N ASP A 93 37.98 -18.56 -70.92
CA ASP A 93 36.89 -18.91 -70.00
C ASP A 93 37.10 -20.28 -69.35
N CYS A 94 38.05 -21.08 -69.81
CA CYS A 94 38.24 -22.45 -69.32
C CYS A 94 39.55 -22.59 -68.55
N GLU A 95 39.52 -23.30 -67.41
CA GLU A 95 40.76 -23.63 -66.67
C GLU A 95 41.77 -24.40 -67.53
N SER A 96 41.28 -25.23 -68.45
CA SER A 96 42.09 -25.98 -69.41
C SER A 96 42.72 -25.13 -70.51
N GLY A 97 42.17 -23.93 -70.76
CA GLY A 97 42.53 -23.08 -71.90
C GLY A 97 41.85 -23.45 -73.23
N PHE A 98 40.98 -24.47 -73.26
CA PHE A 98 40.38 -25.01 -74.48
C PHE A 98 38.84 -24.99 -74.42
N CYS A 99 38.24 -24.14 -75.26
CA CYS A 99 36.80 -24.06 -75.47
C CYS A 99 36.47 -24.66 -76.85
N THR A 100 35.75 -25.78 -76.88
CA THR A 100 35.34 -26.47 -78.11
C THR A 100 33.85 -26.74 -78.06
N GLY A 101 33.10 -26.28 -79.07
CA GLY A 101 31.64 -26.48 -79.09
C GLY A 101 30.90 -25.74 -77.98
N ASN A 102 31.41 -24.57 -77.56
CA ASN A 102 30.94 -23.79 -76.41
C ASN A 102 31.01 -24.51 -75.07
N ILE A 103 31.83 -25.56 -74.95
CA ILE A 103 32.07 -26.30 -73.71
C ILE A 103 33.58 -26.34 -73.42
N CYS A 104 33.95 -26.18 -72.15
CA CYS A 104 35.32 -26.32 -71.70
C CYS A 104 35.76 -27.78 -71.76
N VAL A 105 36.80 -28.08 -72.53
CA VAL A 105 37.28 -29.46 -72.77
C VAL A 105 38.72 -29.67 -72.34
N ASP A 106 39.09 -30.92 -72.11
CA ASP A 106 40.47 -31.32 -71.83
C ASP A 106 41.40 -31.03 -73.04
N PRO A 107 42.70 -30.75 -72.84
CA PRO A 107 43.64 -30.51 -73.94
C PRO A 107 43.71 -31.62 -75.00
N SER A 108 43.40 -32.86 -74.66
CA SER A 108 43.29 -33.98 -75.62
C SER A 108 42.18 -33.78 -76.66
N CYS A 109 41.18 -32.96 -76.35
CA CYS A 109 40.04 -32.63 -77.18
C CYS A 109 40.23 -31.33 -78.00
N ALA A 110 41.38 -30.67 -77.92
CA ALA A 110 41.64 -29.39 -78.61
C ALA A 110 41.44 -29.45 -80.14
N ASP A 111 41.73 -30.61 -80.75
CA ASP A 111 41.61 -30.85 -82.20
C ASP A 111 40.47 -31.81 -82.56
N VAL A 112 39.58 -32.13 -81.62
CA VAL A 112 38.48 -33.08 -81.83
C VAL A 112 37.17 -32.33 -82.10
N GLN A 113 36.52 -32.64 -83.21
CA GLN A 113 35.21 -32.08 -83.57
C GLN A 113 34.13 -33.15 -83.37
N CYS A 114 33.28 -32.93 -82.37
CA CYS A 114 32.10 -33.75 -82.10
C CYS A 114 30.83 -33.10 -82.68
N ASP A 115 29.78 -33.88 -82.87
CA ASP A 115 28.49 -33.38 -83.36
C ASP A 115 27.76 -32.53 -82.29
N GLU A 116 26.69 -31.81 -82.65
CA GLU A 116 25.99 -30.85 -81.76
C GLU A 116 25.35 -31.48 -80.51
N GLU A 117 25.20 -32.81 -80.48
CA GLU A 117 24.65 -33.59 -79.35
C GLU A 117 25.76 -34.44 -78.67
N GLU A 118 27.03 -34.15 -78.94
CA GLU A 118 28.17 -34.91 -78.44
C GLU A 118 29.19 -34.01 -77.73
N ALA A 119 29.66 -34.48 -76.57
CA ALA A 119 30.75 -33.88 -75.83
C ALA A 119 32.04 -34.70 -76.02
N CYS A 120 33.19 -34.00 -76.11
CA CYS A 120 34.48 -34.67 -76.18
C CYS A 120 35.02 -34.97 -74.79
N TYR A 121 35.39 -36.23 -74.55
CA TYR A 121 36.13 -36.65 -73.37
C TYR A 121 37.30 -37.56 -73.77
N ARG A 122 38.52 -37.21 -73.32
CA ARG A 122 39.78 -37.94 -73.63
C ARG A 122 39.95 -38.27 -75.12
N ALA A 123 39.73 -37.27 -75.98
CA ALA A 123 39.80 -37.37 -77.44
C ALA A 123 38.75 -38.28 -78.12
N VAL A 124 37.68 -38.66 -77.42
CA VAL A 124 36.57 -39.45 -77.95
C VAL A 124 35.26 -38.68 -77.76
N CYS A 125 34.38 -38.70 -78.77
CA CYS A 125 33.06 -38.08 -78.70
C CYS A 125 32.05 -39.05 -78.06
N TYR A 126 31.34 -38.58 -77.05
CA TYR A 126 30.25 -39.27 -76.37
C TYR A 126 28.99 -38.41 -76.44
N LEU A 127 27.82 -38.99 -76.24
CA LEU A 127 26.57 -38.23 -76.11
C LEU A 127 26.72 -37.18 -75.00
N SER A 128 26.32 -35.94 -75.26
CA SER A 128 26.36 -34.86 -74.27
C SER A 128 25.31 -35.06 -73.18
N CYS A 129 25.58 -34.60 -71.96
CA CYS A 129 24.65 -34.67 -70.84
C CYS A 129 24.85 -33.53 -69.85
N ASP A 130 23.76 -33.08 -69.25
CA ASP A 130 23.78 -32.12 -68.13
C ASP A 130 23.71 -32.86 -66.78
N ASP A 131 23.00 -33.99 -66.74
CA ASP A 131 22.78 -34.83 -65.56
C ASP A 131 22.74 -36.32 -65.94
N ALA A 132 22.74 -37.20 -64.92
CA ALA A 132 22.67 -38.65 -65.10
C ALA A 132 21.43 -39.13 -65.91
N ASP A 133 20.33 -38.38 -65.88
CA ASP A 133 19.09 -38.69 -66.61
C ASP A 133 19.23 -38.56 -68.14
N GLY A 134 20.27 -37.87 -68.63
CA GLY A 134 20.57 -37.70 -70.06
C GLY A 134 21.28 -38.90 -70.70
N CYS A 135 21.75 -39.87 -69.90
CA CYS A 135 22.56 -40.99 -70.37
C CYS A 135 21.80 -42.33 -70.34
N ASP A 136 22.27 -43.30 -71.12
CA ASP A 136 21.79 -44.69 -71.02
C ASP A 136 21.99 -45.25 -69.59
N PRO A 137 21.16 -46.22 -69.13
CA PRO A 137 21.25 -46.79 -67.78
C PRO A 137 22.60 -47.46 -67.44
N ASN A 138 23.40 -47.79 -68.45
CA ASN A 138 24.75 -48.34 -68.31
C ASN A 138 25.84 -47.30 -68.57
N SER A 139 25.50 -46.02 -68.52
CA SER A 139 26.42 -44.91 -68.69
C SER A 139 26.24 -43.92 -67.54
N ARG A 140 27.22 -43.05 -67.32
CA ARG A 140 27.14 -41.93 -66.39
C ARG A 140 27.46 -40.65 -67.12
N CYS A 141 26.87 -39.55 -66.69
CA CYS A 141 27.33 -38.24 -67.10
C CYS A 141 28.61 -37.89 -66.33
N TYR A 142 29.66 -37.51 -67.03
CA TYR A 142 30.92 -37.04 -66.44
C TYR A 142 31.55 -35.99 -67.37
N GLN A 143 31.82 -34.80 -66.85
CA GLN A 143 32.33 -33.65 -67.62
C GLN A 143 31.53 -33.38 -68.90
N GLY A 144 30.20 -33.46 -68.80
CA GLY A 144 29.30 -33.23 -69.92
C GLY A 144 29.17 -34.38 -70.92
N ALA A 145 29.84 -35.53 -70.69
CA ALA A 145 29.87 -36.67 -71.61
C ALA A 145 29.31 -37.96 -70.96
N CYS A 146 28.47 -38.70 -71.69
CA CYS A 146 27.94 -40.00 -71.26
C CYS A 146 28.98 -41.12 -71.41
N LEU A 147 29.73 -41.39 -70.34
CA LEU A 147 30.73 -42.45 -70.30
C LEU A 147 30.09 -43.81 -69.96
N PRO A 148 30.40 -44.89 -70.70
CA PRO A 148 29.92 -46.23 -70.35
C PRO A 148 30.42 -46.65 -68.96
N LEU A 149 29.61 -47.38 -68.20
CA LEU A 149 29.98 -47.90 -66.89
C LEU A 149 30.75 -49.22 -66.96
N ASP A 150 30.76 -49.85 -68.13
CA ASP A 150 31.38 -51.13 -68.38
C ASP A 150 32.22 -51.14 -69.66
N CYS A 151 33.09 -52.14 -69.78
CA CYS A 151 34.07 -52.25 -70.85
C CYS A 151 33.62 -53.11 -72.03
N SER A 152 32.34 -53.50 -72.09
CA SER A 152 31.86 -54.48 -73.08
C SER A 152 31.94 -54.00 -74.53
N GLY A 153 32.02 -52.69 -74.75
CA GLY A 153 32.09 -52.06 -76.08
C GLY A 153 33.39 -51.30 -76.38
N VAL A 154 34.36 -51.28 -75.46
CA VAL A 154 35.51 -50.36 -75.52
C VAL A 154 36.77 -51.11 -75.93
N MET A 155 37.42 -50.63 -76.99
CA MET A 155 38.65 -51.22 -77.53
C MET A 155 39.83 -50.27 -77.32
N CYS A 156 40.63 -50.55 -76.29
CA CYS A 156 41.80 -49.73 -75.95
C CYS A 156 43.05 -50.10 -76.75
N GLY A 157 44.03 -49.20 -76.76
CA GLY A 157 45.34 -49.42 -77.35
C GLY A 157 46.14 -50.55 -76.67
N SER A 158 47.28 -50.92 -77.25
CA SER A 158 48.11 -52.03 -76.74
C SER A 158 48.71 -51.79 -75.36
N ASP A 159 48.80 -50.54 -74.93
CA ASP A 159 49.41 -50.10 -73.67
C ASP A 159 48.35 -49.57 -72.70
N GLU A 160 47.07 -49.85 -72.98
CA GLU A 160 45.92 -49.37 -72.23
C GLU A 160 45.02 -50.51 -71.78
N THR A 161 44.32 -50.27 -70.69
CA THR A 161 43.30 -51.15 -70.12
C THR A 161 42.02 -50.36 -69.98
N CYS A 162 40.90 -51.00 -70.33
CA CYS A 162 39.61 -50.37 -70.13
C CYS A 162 39.24 -50.46 -68.65
N TYR A 163 38.85 -49.31 -68.10
CA TYR A 163 38.23 -49.21 -66.80
C TYR A 163 36.97 -48.37 -66.93
N ARG A 164 35.81 -48.97 -66.62
CA ARG A 164 34.49 -48.32 -66.67
C ARG A 164 34.29 -47.48 -67.93
N GLY A 165 34.37 -48.14 -69.09
CA GLY A 165 34.08 -47.51 -70.37
C GLY A 165 35.14 -46.57 -70.93
N VAL A 166 36.27 -46.36 -70.23
CA VAL A 166 37.33 -45.45 -70.64
C VAL A 166 38.67 -46.17 -70.65
N CYS A 167 39.52 -45.83 -71.61
CA CYS A 167 40.87 -46.38 -71.73
C CYS A 167 41.87 -45.56 -70.91
N TYR A 168 42.56 -46.24 -70.00
CA TYR A 168 43.63 -45.68 -69.18
C TYR A 168 44.93 -46.44 -69.42
N GLY A 169 46.07 -45.84 -69.07
CA GLY A 169 47.36 -46.53 -69.15
C GLY A 169 47.36 -47.82 -68.33
N ALA A 170 47.85 -48.91 -68.91
CA ALA A 170 47.91 -50.20 -68.23
C ALA A 170 48.95 -50.20 -67.10
N CYS A 171 48.61 -50.81 -65.96
CA CYS A 171 49.45 -50.81 -64.77
C CYS A 171 49.52 -52.18 -64.09
N SER A 172 50.53 -52.36 -63.24
CA SER A 172 50.71 -53.55 -62.38
C SER A 172 50.78 -53.20 -60.89
N GLY A 173 50.52 -51.94 -60.55
CA GLY A 173 50.55 -51.31 -59.21
C GLY A 173 50.76 -49.80 -59.33
N ASP A 174 50.46 -49.03 -58.29
CA ASP A 174 50.38 -47.56 -58.37
C ASP A 174 51.68 -46.90 -58.86
N GLN A 175 52.84 -47.47 -58.49
CA GLN A 175 54.16 -47.00 -58.92
C GLN A 175 54.42 -47.13 -60.43
N SER A 176 53.59 -47.87 -61.17
CA SER A 176 53.69 -48.00 -62.62
C SER A 176 52.90 -46.92 -63.38
N CYS A 177 52.11 -46.13 -62.68
CA CYS A 177 51.41 -44.99 -63.26
C CYS A 177 52.34 -43.79 -63.37
N SER A 178 52.38 -43.19 -64.56
CA SER A 178 53.22 -42.02 -64.86
C SER A 178 52.59 -40.69 -64.45
N GLU A 179 51.28 -40.68 -64.21
CA GLU A 179 50.51 -39.51 -63.79
C GLU A 179 50.61 -39.36 -62.26
N GLU A 180 50.90 -38.15 -61.77
CA GLU A 180 50.93 -37.88 -60.34
C GLU A 180 49.53 -38.03 -59.75
N GLY A 181 49.38 -38.81 -58.69
CA GLY A 181 48.07 -39.10 -58.07
C GLY A 181 47.29 -40.24 -58.72
N ALA A 182 47.81 -40.89 -59.77
CA ALA A 182 47.16 -42.06 -60.36
C ALA A 182 47.40 -43.34 -59.55
N GLU A 183 46.30 -44.03 -59.23
CA GLU A 183 46.28 -45.33 -58.58
C GLU A 183 45.94 -46.44 -59.59
N CYS A 184 46.46 -47.64 -59.34
CA CYS A 184 46.26 -48.77 -60.24
C CYS A 184 45.00 -49.56 -59.84
N LEU A 185 43.86 -49.24 -60.46
CA LEU A 185 42.58 -49.91 -60.22
C LEU A 185 42.24 -50.84 -61.39
N ASP A 186 42.05 -52.13 -61.09
CA ASP A 186 41.79 -53.21 -62.06
C ASP A 186 42.76 -53.22 -63.27
N GLY A 187 44.04 -52.92 -63.00
CA GLY A 187 45.09 -52.87 -64.00
C GLY A 187 45.11 -51.60 -64.86
N SER A 188 44.37 -50.56 -64.47
CA SER A 188 44.25 -49.26 -65.16
C SER A 188 44.70 -48.10 -64.25
N CYS A 189 45.50 -47.18 -64.78
CA CYS A 189 45.93 -45.98 -64.05
C CYS A 189 44.83 -44.92 -64.04
N VAL A 190 44.16 -44.76 -62.90
CA VAL A 190 43.09 -43.77 -62.71
C VAL A 190 43.53 -42.76 -61.65
N VAL A 191 43.44 -41.48 -62.00
CA VAL A 191 43.64 -40.38 -61.06
C VAL A 191 42.36 -40.25 -60.24
N ALA A 192 42.48 -40.30 -58.92
CA ALA A 192 41.37 -40.09 -58.00
C ALA A 192 40.88 -38.64 -58.12
N THR A 193 39.61 -38.45 -58.48
CA THR A 193 38.94 -37.15 -58.42
C THR A 193 37.61 -37.30 -57.70
N CYS A 194 37.14 -36.21 -57.08
CA CYS A 194 35.94 -36.19 -56.23
C CYS A 194 34.61 -36.29 -57.00
N ASP A 195 34.67 -36.68 -58.25
CA ASP A 195 33.58 -36.69 -59.22
C ASP A 195 33.73 -37.85 -60.23
N ASP A 196 34.80 -38.67 -60.12
CA ASP A 196 35.13 -39.74 -61.07
C ASP A 196 34.25 -40.98 -60.94
N GLY A 197 33.18 -40.91 -60.16
CA GLY A 197 32.23 -41.96 -59.87
C GLY A 197 32.81 -43.10 -59.05
N LEU A 198 33.98 -42.99 -58.42
CA LEU A 198 34.61 -44.04 -57.64
C LEU A 198 34.61 -43.67 -56.16
N GLN A 199 35.02 -44.63 -55.34
CA GLN A 199 35.40 -44.37 -53.97
C GLN A 199 36.90 -44.69 -53.89
N ASN A 200 37.75 -43.71 -54.16
CA ASN A 200 39.20 -43.84 -54.20
C ASN A 200 39.88 -42.61 -53.55
N GLY A 201 41.20 -42.61 -53.46
CA GLY A 201 41.93 -41.52 -52.82
C GLY A 201 41.54 -41.32 -51.34
N GLU A 202 41.16 -40.09 -50.96
CA GLU A 202 40.76 -39.72 -49.60
C GLU A 202 39.24 -39.81 -49.33
N GLU A 203 38.45 -40.26 -50.30
CA GLU A 203 36.99 -40.29 -50.22
C GLU A 203 36.47 -41.28 -49.18
N THR A 204 35.52 -40.85 -48.35
CA THR A 204 34.88 -41.71 -47.34
C THR A 204 33.61 -42.38 -47.86
N ASP A 205 32.99 -41.85 -48.91
CA ASP A 205 32.00 -42.50 -49.77
C ASP A 205 32.28 -42.06 -51.21
N LYS A 206 31.66 -42.74 -52.17
CA LYS A 206 31.81 -42.48 -53.59
C LYS A 206 31.59 -40.99 -53.91
N ASP A 207 32.60 -40.33 -54.45
CA ASP A 207 32.62 -38.92 -54.87
C ASP A 207 32.45 -37.89 -53.72
N CYS A 208 32.73 -38.26 -52.45
CA CYS A 208 32.60 -37.33 -51.33
C CYS A 208 33.40 -37.70 -50.06
N GLY A 209 33.56 -36.70 -49.19
CA GLY A 209 34.18 -36.83 -47.87
C GLY A 209 35.71 -36.79 -47.89
N GLY A 210 36.34 -36.98 -46.73
CA GLY A 210 37.77 -36.79 -46.58
C GLY A 210 38.15 -35.31 -46.57
N SER A 211 39.45 -35.03 -46.70
CA SER A 211 39.96 -33.65 -46.62
C SER A 211 40.05 -32.93 -47.97
N SER A 212 39.98 -33.68 -49.07
CA SER A 212 40.15 -33.19 -50.43
C SER A 212 38.84 -33.02 -51.22
N CYS A 213 37.75 -33.66 -50.80
CA CYS A 213 36.48 -33.66 -51.53
C CYS A 213 35.36 -32.95 -50.77
N ASP A 214 34.30 -32.63 -51.49
CA ASP A 214 33.10 -32.04 -50.90
C ASP A 214 32.44 -32.97 -49.88
N ALA A 215 31.75 -32.36 -48.92
CA ALA A 215 31.15 -33.08 -47.82
C ALA A 215 29.99 -34.00 -48.29
N CYS A 216 29.98 -35.22 -47.76
CA CYS A 216 28.98 -36.23 -48.04
C CYS A 216 27.58 -35.86 -47.52
N ALA A 217 26.58 -36.17 -48.35
CA ALA A 217 25.16 -36.04 -48.02
C ALA A 217 24.71 -37.05 -46.96
N VAL A 218 23.51 -36.84 -46.39
CA VAL A 218 22.92 -37.74 -45.38
C VAL A 218 22.83 -39.19 -45.89
N GLY A 219 23.24 -40.14 -45.05
CA GLY A 219 23.21 -41.58 -45.34
C GLY A 219 24.43 -42.12 -46.09
N LYS A 220 25.33 -41.25 -46.54
CA LYS A 220 26.64 -41.61 -47.09
C LYS A 220 27.63 -41.98 -45.98
N MET A 221 28.63 -42.79 -46.32
CA MET A 221 29.69 -43.20 -45.40
C MET A 221 30.62 -42.04 -45.02
N CYS A 222 31.10 -42.08 -43.79
CA CYS A 222 32.01 -41.09 -43.22
C CYS A 222 32.94 -41.76 -42.20
N GLU A 223 34.08 -41.14 -41.93
CA GLU A 223 34.97 -41.50 -40.83
C GLU A 223 34.95 -40.44 -39.71
N VAL A 224 34.82 -39.17 -40.07
CA VAL A 224 34.74 -38.02 -39.18
C VAL A 224 33.54 -37.13 -39.53
N SER A 225 33.15 -36.24 -38.62
CA SER A 225 31.95 -35.40 -38.85
C SER A 225 32.20 -34.31 -39.90
N GLU A 226 33.46 -33.95 -40.14
CA GLU A 226 33.87 -33.05 -41.22
C GLU A 226 33.64 -33.65 -42.61
N ASP A 227 33.51 -34.98 -42.73
CA ASP A 227 33.13 -35.62 -44.00
C ASP A 227 31.66 -35.37 -44.34
N CYS A 228 30.86 -34.84 -43.40
CA CYS A 228 29.43 -34.62 -43.58
C CYS A 228 29.12 -33.15 -43.82
N GLN A 229 27.98 -32.90 -44.47
CA GLN A 229 27.49 -31.55 -44.79
C GLN A 229 27.61 -30.55 -43.62
N ALA A 230 27.88 -29.30 -43.96
CA ALA A 230 27.91 -28.23 -42.97
C ALA A 230 26.53 -28.07 -42.29
N PRO A 231 26.47 -27.63 -41.02
CA PRO A 231 25.22 -27.41 -40.33
C PRO A 231 24.32 -26.41 -41.07
N ILE A 232 23.04 -26.72 -41.18
CA ILE A 232 22.03 -25.81 -41.74
C ILE A 232 21.33 -25.11 -40.59
N GLU A 233 21.37 -23.78 -40.59
CA GLU A 233 20.75 -22.93 -39.59
C GLU A 233 19.54 -22.23 -40.19
N SER A 234 18.38 -22.42 -39.57
CA SER A 234 17.22 -21.57 -39.88
C SER A 234 17.41 -20.17 -39.29
N ASP A 235 16.67 -19.21 -39.82
CA ASP A 235 16.57 -17.88 -39.21
C ASP A 235 16.01 -17.97 -37.79
N PHE A 236 16.42 -17.03 -36.94
CA PHE A 236 15.77 -16.86 -35.64
C PHE A 236 14.32 -16.45 -35.84
N GLY A 237 13.41 -17.19 -35.19
CA GLY A 237 11.99 -16.85 -35.15
C GLY A 237 11.72 -15.52 -34.44
N GLU A 238 10.44 -15.18 -34.36
CA GLU A 238 10.00 -13.99 -33.64
C GLU A 238 10.38 -14.04 -32.15
N CYS A 239 10.47 -12.87 -31.53
CA CYS A 239 10.80 -12.78 -30.12
C CYS A 239 9.57 -13.17 -29.28
N GLU A 240 9.62 -14.34 -28.65
CA GLU A 240 8.56 -14.83 -27.77
C GLU A 240 8.75 -14.28 -26.35
N PHE A 241 7.69 -13.68 -25.80
CA PHE A 241 7.67 -13.14 -24.44
C PHE A 241 6.77 -14.01 -23.55
N ASP A 242 7.02 -14.00 -22.25
CA ASP A 242 6.17 -14.70 -21.29
C ASP A 242 4.75 -14.12 -21.31
N ASP A 243 3.77 -14.92 -21.76
CA ASP A 243 2.35 -14.55 -21.79
C ASP A 243 1.80 -14.20 -20.41
N ALA A 244 2.39 -14.71 -19.33
CA ALA A 244 2.02 -14.35 -17.98
C ALA A 244 2.44 -12.92 -17.60
N ASN A 245 3.39 -12.32 -18.33
CA ASN A 245 3.88 -10.98 -18.09
C ASN A 245 3.86 -10.12 -19.37
N THR A 246 2.73 -9.43 -19.58
CA THR A 246 2.57 -8.45 -20.67
C THR A 246 3.68 -7.38 -20.68
N CYS A 247 4.29 -7.08 -19.54
CA CYS A 247 5.36 -6.10 -19.43
C CYS A 247 6.78 -6.68 -19.59
N ALA A 248 6.92 -7.96 -19.94
CA ALA A 248 8.23 -8.59 -20.12
C ALA A 248 9.09 -7.79 -21.12
N LEU A 249 10.26 -7.36 -20.66
CA LEU A 249 11.26 -6.63 -21.46
C LEU A 249 12.21 -7.57 -22.20
N VAL A 250 12.29 -8.82 -21.73
CA VAL A 250 13.19 -9.85 -22.24
C VAL A 250 12.35 -11.02 -22.70
N GLY A 251 12.60 -11.47 -23.92
CA GLY A 251 12.01 -12.64 -24.54
C GLY A 251 13.08 -13.62 -25.02
N THR A 252 12.64 -14.72 -25.61
CA THR A 252 13.51 -15.73 -26.22
C THR A 252 13.21 -15.83 -27.71
N GLN A 253 14.25 -15.79 -28.52
CA GLN A 253 14.18 -16.23 -29.92
C GLN A 253 14.79 -17.63 -30.01
N SER A 254 14.18 -18.48 -30.82
CA SER A 254 14.66 -19.82 -31.11
C SER A 254 14.92 -19.97 -32.61
N ARG A 255 15.87 -20.83 -32.97
CA ARG A 255 16.05 -21.33 -34.33
C ARG A 255 16.34 -22.83 -34.28
N THR A 256 15.97 -23.52 -35.35
CA THR A 256 16.38 -24.90 -35.60
C THR A 256 17.75 -24.90 -36.25
N VAL A 257 18.65 -25.70 -35.71
CA VAL A 257 19.97 -26.00 -36.26
C VAL A 257 20.03 -27.49 -36.53
N THR A 258 20.17 -27.85 -37.80
CA THR A 258 20.37 -29.23 -38.23
C THR A 258 21.86 -29.46 -38.40
N ARG A 259 22.44 -30.32 -37.56
CA ARG A 259 23.85 -30.72 -37.66
C ARG A 259 23.94 -32.07 -38.32
N PHE A 260 24.93 -32.24 -39.18
CA PHE A 260 25.26 -33.53 -39.76
C PHE A 260 26.55 -34.01 -39.11
N THR A 261 26.51 -35.21 -38.54
CA THR A 261 27.66 -35.80 -37.84
C THR A 261 27.83 -37.23 -38.28
N CYS A 262 29.07 -37.71 -38.25
CA CYS A 262 29.32 -39.11 -38.51
C CYS A 262 28.79 -39.96 -37.35
N GLY A 263 27.75 -40.75 -37.62
CA GLY A 263 27.09 -41.58 -36.62
C GLY A 263 27.87 -42.84 -36.29
N ASP A 264 27.43 -43.57 -35.26
CA ASP A 264 28.01 -44.87 -34.88
C ASP A 264 27.89 -45.93 -36.00
N SER A 265 26.99 -45.69 -36.96
CA SER A 265 26.82 -46.50 -38.17
C SER A 265 27.94 -46.29 -39.20
N GLY A 266 28.81 -45.29 -39.01
CA GLY A 266 29.77 -44.84 -40.01
C GLY A 266 29.11 -44.12 -41.18
N THR A 267 27.92 -43.55 -40.98
CA THR A 267 27.21 -42.76 -42.00
C THR A 267 26.84 -41.37 -41.48
N CYS A 268 26.70 -40.41 -42.40
CA CYS A 268 26.30 -39.04 -42.09
C CYS A 268 24.84 -39.02 -41.62
N GLU A 269 24.64 -38.68 -40.35
CA GLU A 269 23.34 -38.66 -39.69
C GLU A 269 22.96 -37.22 -39.34
N ALA A 270 21.71 -36.85 -39.62
CA ALA A 270 21.17 -35.53 -39.30
C ALA A 270 20.60 -35.50 -37.88
N ALA A 271 20.98 -34.49 -37.10
CA ALA A 271 20.47 -34.22 -35.78
C ALA A 271 19.95 -32.79 -35.67
N GLU A 272 18.66 -32.65 -35.39
CA GLU A 272 18.04 -31.36 -35.14
C GLU A 272 18.26 -30.93 -33.68
N GLY A 273 18.62 -29.66 -33.51
CA GLY A 273 18.71 -29.02 -32.21
C GLY A 273 18.05 -27.64 -32.24
N ILE A 274 17.62 -27.18 -31.07
CA ILE A 274 17.13 -25.81 -30.90
C ILE A 274 18.23 -24.98 -30.26
N GLU A 275 18.57 -23.87 -30.92
CA GLU A 275 19.41 -22.83 -30.35
C GLU A 275 18.53 -21.67 -29.92
N THR A 276 18.82 -21.10 -28.75
CA THR A 276 18.08 -19.97 -28.21
C THR A 276 18.97 -18.77 -27.94
N ARG A 277 18.41 -17.58 -28.10
CA ARG A 277 19.05 -16.32 -27.72
C ARG A 277 18.07 -15.37 -27.05
N GLU A 278 18.63 -14.46 -26.26
CA GLU A 278 17.87 -13.38 -25.62
C GLU A 278 17.49 -12.31 -26.65
N CYS A 279 16.25 -11.83 -26.59
CA CYS A 279 15.79 -10.65 -27.33
C CYS A 279 15.11 -9.66 -26.37
N ARG A 280 15.06 -8.38 -26.74
CA ARG A 280 14.55 -7.31 -25.88
C ARG A 280 13.54 -6.43 -26.61
N ARG A 281 12.55 -5.92 -25.89
CA ARG A 281 11.62 -4.88 -26.36
C ARG A 281 11.48 -3.74 -25.37
N GLU A 282 10.93 -2.63 -25.85
CA GLU A 282 10.47 -1.51 -25.03
C GLU A 282 8.93 -1.56 -24.93
N VAL A 283 8.38 -1.44 -23.72
CA VAL A 283 6.92 -1.52 -23.44
C VAL A 283 6.35 -0.23 -22.82
N GLY A 284 7.02 0.90 -23.04
CA GLY A 284 6.60 2.18 -22.45
C GLY A 284 5.13 2.49 -22.75
N GLU A 285 4.35 2.76 -21.70
CA GLU A 285 2.92 3.15 -21.73
C GLU A 285 1.91 2.06 -22.14
N VAL A 286 2.33 0.80 -22.29
CA VAL A 286 1.38 -0.30 -22.52
C VAL A 286 0.54 -0.55 -21.26
N GLN A 287 -0.79 -0.60 -21.43
CA GLN A 287 -1.72 -0.94 -20.36
C GLN A 287 -1.62 -2.45 -20.05
N CYS A 288 -1.22 -2.79 -18.83
CA CYS A 288 -0.92 -4.16 -18.44
C CYS A 288 -2.02 -4.85 -17.62
N ALA A 289 -3.03 -4.10 -17.16
CA ALA A 289 -4.20 -4.64 -16.51
C ALA A 289 -5.41 -3.72 -16.73
N GLU A 290 -6.62 -4.23 -16.46
CA GLU A 290 -7.84 -3.45 -16.55
C GLU A 290 -7.85 -2.32 -15.49
N PRO A 291 -8.23 -1.08 -15.86
CA PRO A 291 -8.27 0.02 -14.92
C PRO A 291 -9.42 -0.17 -13.92
N VAL A 292 -9.18 0.21 -12.67
CA VAL A 292 -10.18 0.18 -11.61
C VAL A 292 -10.66 1.60 -11.35
N ILE A 293 -11.93 1.85 -11.67
CA ILE A 293 -12.59 3.13 -11.37
C ILE A 293 -13.24 2.99 -9.99
N GLY A 294 -12.75 3.74 -9.01
CA GLY A 294 -13.32 3.75 -7.67
C GLY A 294 -14.69 4.40 -7.63
N GLU A 295 -15.45 4.17 -6.56
CA GLU A 295 -16.68 4.93 -6.32
C GLU A 295 -16.36 6.34 -5.83
N TRP A 296 -17.28 7.27 -6.07
CA TRP A 296 -17.21 8.59 -5.46
C TRP A 296 -17.40 8.48 -3.95
N SER A 297 -16.52 9.13 -3.19
CA SER A 297 -16.71 9.29 -1.75
C SER A 297 -17.99 10.06 -1.42
N GLY A 298 -18.37 10.03 -0.15
CA GLY A 298 -19.34 10.98 0.39
C GLY A 298 -18.87 12.43 0.19
N CYS A 299 -19.81 13.37 0.32
CA CYS A 299 -19.53 14.80 0.20
C CYS A 299 -18.93 15.35 1.52
N GLU A 300 -17.65 15.67 1.49
CA GLU A 300 -16.87 16.10 2.66
C GLU A 300 -16.67 17.62 2.68
N ALA A 301 -16.33 18.17 3.85
CA ALA A 301 -16.02 19.59 4.00
C ALA A 301 -14.74 19.95 3.25
N ILE A 302 -14.73 21.11 2.57
CA ILE A 302 -13.53 21.64 1.92
C ILE A 302 -12.64 22.27 2.99
N ALA A 303 -11.35 21.94 3.00
CA ALA A 303 -10.40 22.51 3.93
C ALA A 303 -10.32 24.05 3.78
N GLY A 304 -10.56 24.77 4.88
CA GLY A 304 -10.52 26.24 4.91
C GLY A 304 -11.87 26.94 4.65
N GLU A 305 -12.91 26.20 4.26
CA GLU A 305 -14.29 26.72 4.28
C GLU A 305 -14.88 26.67 5.69
N PRO A 306 -15.86 27.54 6.02
CA PRO A 306 -16.58 27.47 7.29
C PRO A 306 -17.26 26.12 7.50
N ASP A 307 -17.32 25.62 8.74
CA ASP A 307 -17.92 24.32 9.09
C ASP A 307 -19.35 24.12 8.53
N CYS A 308 -20.13 25.21 8.53
CA CYS A 308 -21.51 25.24 8.07
C CYS A 308 -21.69 25.43 6.56
N SER A 309 -20.59 25.55 5.80
CA SER A 309 -20.64 25.71 4.35
C SER A 309 -21.35 24.51 3.70
N ALA A 310 -22.38 24.82 2.90
CA ALA A 310 -23.08 23.82 2.10
C ALA A 310 -22.21 23.29 0.94
N ARG A 311 -21.07 23.93 0.66
CA ARG A 311 -20.12 23.45 -0.34
C ARG A 311 -19.26 22.35 0.26
N GLY A 312 -19.19 21.24 -0.46
CA GLY A 312 -18.29 20.15 -0.16
C GLY A 312 -17.52 19.71 -1.40
N GLU A 313 -16.63 18.77 -1.18
CA GLU A 313 -15.93 18.06 -2.23
C GLU A 313 -16.07 16.55 -2.02
N ARG A 314 -16.17 15.82 -3.11
CA ARG A 314 -16.08 14.36 -3.13
C ARG A 314 -14.88 13.95 -3.97
N ARG A 315 -14.28 12.83 -3.62
CA ARG A 315 -13.09 12.30 -4.27
C ARG A 315 -13.41 10.94 -4.88
N GLN A 316 -12.85 10.69 -6.05
CA GLN A 316 -12.88 9.38 -6.70
C GLN A 316 -11.44 8.97 -6.98
N VAL A 317 -11.07 7.77 -6.55
CA VAL A 317 -9.75 7.21 -6.78
C VAL A 317 -9.83 6.26 -7.96
N ASN A 318 -9.16 6.60 -9.05
CA ASN A 318 -9.04 5.77 -10.24
C ASN A 318 -7.62 5.19 -10.29
N THR A 319 -7.51 3.90 -10.54
CA THR A 319 -6.22 3.23 -10.67
C THR A 319 -6.09 2.69 -12.09
N SER A 320 -5.09 3.15 -12.83
CA SER A 320 -4.67 2.54 -14.09
C SER A 320 -3.41 1.73 -13.88
N TYR A 321 -3.09 0.84 -14.81
CA TYR A 321 -1.93 -0.05 -14.71
C TYR A 321 -1.12 0.03 -15.99
N VAL A 322 0.13 0.45 -15.89
CA VAL A 322 1.03 0.59 -17.05
C VAL A 322 2.32 -0.16 -16.81
N CYS A 323 2.94 -0.62 -17.91
CA CYS A 323 4.25 -1.23 -17.83
C CYS A 323 5.33 -0.22 -17.44
N ARG A 324 6.10 -0.54 -16.40
CA ARG A 324 7.34 0.16 -16.03
C ARG A 324 8.36 -0.84 -15.48
N ASP A 325 9.60 -0.75 -15.96
CA ASP A 325 10.72 -1.58 -15.50
C ASP A 325 10.46 -3.10 -15.54
N GLY A 326 9.70 -3.57 -16.53
CA GLY A 326 9.38 -5.00 -16.69
C GLY A 326 8.23 -5.51 -15.82
N GLY A 327 7.62 -4.62 -15.02
CA GLY A 327 6.49 -4.90 -14.16
C GLY A 327 5.26 -4.05 -14.49
N CYS A 328 4.11 -4.47 -13.96
CA CYS A 328 2.84 -3.76 -14.09
C CYS A 328 2.66 -2.81 -12.89
N GLU A 329 2.90 -1.51 -13.10
CA GLU A 329 2.82 -0.48 -12.05
C GLU A 329 1.44 0.18 -12.01
N ALA A 330 0.90 0.34 -10.80
CA ALA A 330 -0.35 1.05 -10.57
C ALA A 330 -0.14 2.57 -10.54
N ILE A 331 -0.82 3.30 -11.42
CA ILE A 331 -0.92 4.75 -11.41
C ILE A 331 -2.25 5.15 -10.78
N VAL A 332 -2.18 5.94 -9.71
CA VAL A 332 -3.36 6.42 -8.99
C VAL A 332 -3.67 7.85 -9.40
N ASP A 333 -4.85 8.05 -9.98
CA ASP A 333 -5.45 9.35 -10.28
C ASP A 333 -6.57 9.65 -9.27
N VAL A 334 -6.54 10.84 -8.67
CA VAL A 334 -7.59 11.27 -7.73
C VAL A 334 -8.36 12.40 -8.36
N ARG A 335 -9.61 12.12 -8.72
CA ARG A 335 -10.54 13.13 -9.22
C ARG A 335 -11.25 13.79 -8.05
N VAL A 336 -11.40 15.11 -8.12
CA VAL A 336 -12.12 15.92 -7.14
C VAL A 336 -13.29 16.59 -7.84
N GLU A 337 -14.46 16.54 -7.23
CA GLU A 337 -15.66 17.20 -7.72
C GLU A 337 -16.38 17.94 -6.59
N ALA A 338 -16.93 19.11 -6.91
CA ALA A 338 -17.75 19.87 -5.98
C ALA A 338 -19.10 19.18 -5.76
N CYS A 339 -19.60 19.22 -4.53
CA CYS A 339 -20.88 18.66 -4.15
C CYS A 339 -21.56 19.52 -3.08
N GLU A 340 -22.84 19.24 -2.82
CA GLU A 340 -23.61 19.94 -1.78
C GLU A 340 -23.77 19.08 -0.53
N ARG A 341 -23.60 19.69 0.64
CA ARG A 341 -23.71 19.08 1.96
C ARG A 341 -24.97 19.58 2.67
N ARG A 342 -25.65 18.69 3.39
CA ARG A 342 -26.64 19.10 4.40
C ARG A 342 -25.94 19.38 5.71
N THR A 343 -25.79 20.65 6.05
CA THR A 343 -25.11 21.08 7.27
C THR A 343 -26.06 21.44 8.42
N GLU A 344 -27.36 21.57 8.15
CA GLU A 344 -28.34 22.00 9.14
C GLU A 344 -28.32 21.13 10.42
N GLY A 345 -28.16 21.78 11.57
CA GLY A 345 -28.15 21.14 12.89
C GLY A 345 -26.83 20.45 13.27
N LEU A 346 -25.84 20.37 12.37
CA LEU A 346 -24.49 19.93 12.72
C LEU A 346 -23.84 20.91 13.69
N SER A 347 -23.03 20.41 14.62
CA SER A 347 -22.22 21.26 15.50
C SER A 347 -21.14 21.96 14.70
N CYS A 348 -20.95 23.25 14.95
CA CYS A 348 -19.91 24.09 14.36
C CYS A 348 -19.10 24.78 15.45
N ASP A 349 -17.87 25.20 15.12
CA ASP A 349 -16.93 25.82 16.08
C ASP A 349 -16.60 24.88 17.27
N ARG A 350 -16.12 25.44 18.40
CA ARG A 350 -15.67 24.74 19.62
C ARG A 350 -16.80 24.08 20.42
N GLY A 351 -17.89 23.69 19.77
CA GLY A 351 -18.94 22.82 20.30
C GLY A 351 -19.70 23.38 21.50
N ARG A 352 -20.16 22.48 22.38
CA ARG A 352 -20.98 22.79 23.55
C ARG A 352 -20.12 23.38 24.67
N VAL A 353 -20.40 24.62 25.05
CA VAL A 353 -19.75 25.33 26.16
C VAL A 353 -20.69 25.33 27.36
N GLU A 354 -20.25 24.68 28.44
CA GLU A 354 -20.99 24.63 29.70
C GLU A 354 -20.56 25.77 30.62
N GLY A 355 -21.51 26.58 31.09
CA GLY A 355 -21.27 27.52 32.19
C GLY A 355 -21.10 26.82 33.54
N GLU A 356 -20.68 27.58 34.55
CA GLU A 356 -20.58 27.06 35.92
C GLU A 356 -21.98 26.83 36.53
N TRP A 357 -22.09 25.80 37.37
CA TRP A 357 -23.32 25.54 38.14
C TRP A 357 -23.54 26.62 39.19
N SER A 358 -24.75 27.16 39.25
CA SER A 358 -25.17 28.08 40.31
C SER A 358 -25.01 27.44 41.70
N PRO A 359 -25.00 28.23 42.78
CA PRO A 359 -25.21 27.70 44.12
C PRO A 359 -26.51 26.88 44.20
N CYS A 360 -26.55 25.88 45.07
CA CYS A 360 -27.71 25.03 45.24
C CYS A 360 -28.85 25.82 45.92
N ALA A 361 -29.93 26.07 45.18
CA ALA A 361 -31.09 26.79 45.69
C ALA A 361 -32.07 25.81 46.35
N ARG A 362 -32.37 26.04 47.64
CA ARG A 362 -33.38 25.31 48.42
C ARG A 362 -34.50 26.25 48.87
N ALA A 363 -35.68 25.70 49.17
CA ALA A 363 -36.70 26.45 49.89
C ALA A 363 -36.23 26.74 51.32
N SER A 364 -36.30 28.00 51.77
CA SER A 364 -35.73 28.44 53.05
C SER A 364 -36.40 27.83 54.28
N ASP A 365 -37.68 27.47 54.18
CA ASP A 365 -38.53 27.07 55.30
C ASP A 365 -38.74 25.54 55.43
N THR A 366 -38.00 24.73 54.65
CA THR A 366 -38.10 23.27 54.69
C THR A 366 -36.73 22.62 54.97
N CYS A 367 -36.76 21.36 55.41
CA CYS A 367 -35.58 20.52 55.64
C CYS A 367 -35.25 19.59 54.47
N ASP A 368 -35.76 19.93 53.29
CA ASP A 368 -35.46 19.18 52.09
C ASP A 368 -33.97 19.34 51.77
N SER A 369 -33.27 18.21 51.79
CA SER A 369 -31.85 18.14 51.47
C SER A 369 -31.59 18.15 49.96
N GLU A 370 -32.65 18.15 49.16
CA GLU A 370 -32.62 18.30 47.72
C GLU A 370 -32.92 19.75 47.32
N GLY A 371 -32.00 20.36 46.58
CA GLY A 371 -32.18 21.65 45.93
C GLY A 371 -32.00 21.54 44.42
N LEU A 372 -32.10 22.68 43.74
CA LEU A 372 -31.81 22.77 42.30
C LEU A 372 -30.60 23.67 42.05
N GLN A 373 -29.71 23.21 41.18
CA GLN A 373 -28.69 24.04 40.53
C GLN A 373 -29.08 24.25 39.07
N SER A 374 -28.71 25.39 38.54
CA SER A 374 -28.85 25.71 37.13
C SER A 374 -27.54 26.22 36.56
N ARG A 375 -27.28 25.95 35.29
CA ARG A 375 -26.19 26.58 34.52
C ARG A 375 -26.68 26.95 33.13
N GLU A 376 -26.08 27.96 32.54
CA GLU A 376 -26.28 28.28 31.12
C GLU A 376 -25.37 27.39 30.27
N VAL A 377 -25.93 26.80 29.22
CA VAL A 377 -25.21 25.98 28.25
C VAL A 377 -25.37 26.64 26.90
N ASN A 378 -24.25 26.93 26.24
CA ASN A 378 -24.23 27.44 24.88
C ASN A 378 -23.89 26.31 23.92
N GLU A 379 -24.72 26.11 22.91
CA GLU A 379 -24.48 25.14 21.84
C GLU A 379 -24.54 25.84 20.48
N GLN A 380 -23.51 25.64 19.69
CA GLN A 380 -23.39 26.23 18.37
C GLN A 380 -23.75 25.19 17.30
N ARG A 381 -24.72 25.54 16.45
CA ARG A 381 -25.21 24.68 15.37
C ARG A 381 -25.33 25.45 14.07
N CYS A 382 -25.18 24.73 12.97
CA CYS A 382 -25.36 25.30 11.65
C CYS A 382 -26.84 25.56 11.36
N VAL A 383 -27.15 26.83 11.05
CA VAL A 383 -28.48 27.28 10.63
C VAL A 383 -28.29 28.22 9.44
N GLY A 384 -28.90 27.89 8.29
CA GLY A 384 -28.84 28.76 7.11
C GLY A 384 -27.42 29.02 6.57
N GLY A 385 -26.49 28.07 6.77
CA GLY A 385 -25.10 28.17 6.32
C GLY A 385 -24.18 28.98 7.26
N ALA A 386 -24.70 29.50 8.37
CA ALA A 386 -23.92 30.18 9.41
C ALA A 386 -23.90 29.37 10.71
N CYS A 387 -22.86 29.58 11.52
CA CYS A 387 -22.80 28.99 12.86
C CYS A 387 -23.57 29.87 13.84
N GLU A 388 -24.77 29.41 14.24
CA GLU A 388 -25.63 30.14 15.18
C GLU A 388 -25.48 29.56 16.59
N THR A 389 -25.49 30.45 17.59
CA THR A 389 -25.41 30.06 19.00
C THR A 389 -26.80 30.02 19.62
N SER A 390 -27.17 28.89 20.18
CA SER A 390 -28.36 28.74 21.03
C SER A 390 -27.92 28.56 22.48
N SER A 391 -28.55 29.30 23.40
CA SER A 391 -28.33 29.11 24.84
C SER A 391 -29.58 28.56 25.51
N PHE A 392 -29.38 27.60 26.40
CA PHE A 392 -30.46 27.04 27.21
C PHE A 392 -29.98 26.79 28.64
N VAL A 393 -30.94 26.71 29.56
CA VAL A 393 -30.65 26.47 30.98
C VAL A 393 -30.75 24.99 31.26
N GLU A 394 -29.67 24.40 31.75
CA GLU A 394 -29.65 23.04 32.25
C GLU A 394 -29.86 23.08 33.76
N THR A 395 -30.80 22.28 34.27
CA THR A 395 -31.07 22.15 35.71
C THR A 395 -30.74 20.75 36.20
N ARG A 396 -30.12 20.64 37.38
CA ARG A 396 -29.92 19.36 38.06
C ARG A 396 -30.26 19.47 39.54
N THR A 397 -30.57 18.33 40.14
CA THR A 397 -30.68 18.23 41.60
C THR A 397 -29.30 18.33 42.24
N CYS A 398 -29.28 18.95 43.41
CA CYS A 398 -28.09 19.08 44.24
C CYS A 398 -28.46 18.74 45.67
N HIS A 399 -27.47 18.30 46.43
CA HIS A 399 -27.66 17.99 47.84
C HIS A 399 -27.05 19.09 48.71
N VAL A 400 -27.74 19.49 49.76
CA VAL A 400 -27.24 20.44 50.76
C VAL A 400 -27.37 19.82 52.13
N GLU A 401 -26.33 19.98 52.95
CA GLU A 401 -26.40 19.66 54.36
C GLU A 401 -27.33 20.66 55.06
N THR A 402 -28.49 20.18 55.48
CA THR A 402 -29.54 21.00 56.10
C THR A 402 -29.44 21.05 57.62
N ASP A 403 -28.68 20.13 58.22
CA ASP A 403 -28.62 19.98 59.67
C ASP A 403 -28.14 21.27 60.37
N GLY A 404 -28.93 21.73 61.34
CA GLY A 404 -28.68 22.98 62.06
C GLY A 404 -29.21 24.26 61.39
N LEU A 405 -29.75 24.19 60.17
CA LEU A 405 -30.45 25.33 59.56
C LEU A 405 -31.87 25.47 60.12
N GLY A 406 -32.35 26.72 60.20
CA GLY A 406 -33.72 27.01 60.65
C GLY A 406 -34.77 26.55 59.65
N CYS A 407 -35.83 25.90 60.13
CA CYS A 407 -36.98 25.47 59.35
C CYS A 407 -38.26 26.09 59.93
N GLY A 408 -38.60 27.28 59.45
CA GLY A 408 -39.76 28.04 59.92
C GLY A 408 -39.47 28.94 61.14
N ARG A 409 -40.54 29.42 61.78
CA ARG A 409 -40.45 30.46 62.83
C ARG A 409 -40.19 29.89 64.22
N SER A 410 -39.44 30.64 65.02
CA SER A 410 -39.23 30.38 66.45
C SER A 410 -40.47 30.70 67.29
N PHE A 411 -40.70 29.92 68.35
CA PHE A 411 -41.76 30.12 69.33
C PHE A 411 -41.17 30.45 70.70
N PHE A 412 -41.83 31.32 71.46
CA PHE A 412 -41.38 31.74 72.79
C PHE A 412 -42.46 31.41 73.82
N GLY A 413 -42.10 30.66 74.86
CA GLY A 413 -42.95 30.41 76.03
C GLY A 413 -43.07 31.62 76.94
N GLU A 414 -43.94 31.53 77.94
CA GLU A 414 -44.09 32.58 78.95
C GLU A 414 -42.88 32.65 79.89
N TRP A 415 -42.57 33.84 80.40
CA TRP A 415 -41.53 34.04 81.40
C TRP A 415 -41.95 33.43 82.75
N SER A 416 -41.05 32.67 83.37
CA SER A 416 -41.25 32.15 84.73
C SER A 416 -41.35 33.31 85.74
N GLY A 417 -41.98 33.08 86.89
CA GLY A 417 -41.92 34.07 87.99
C GLY A 417 -40.50 34.45 88.38
N CYS A 418 -40.31 35.72 88.74
CA CYS A 418 -39.00 36.28 89.08
C CYS A 418 -38.40 35.61 90.33
N ARG A 419 -37.27 34.90 90.15
CA ARG A 419 -36.57 34.24 91.27
C ARG A 419 -35.56 35.20 91.88
N ILE A 420 -35.90 35.76 93.04
CA ILE A 420 -35.07 36.70 93.80
C ILE A 420 -34.63 36.04 95.11
N ALA A 421 -33.33 36.11 95.41
CA ALA A 421 -32.80 35.61 96.68
C ALA A 421 -33.23 36.53 97.85
N VAL A 422 -33.44 35.93 99.03
CA VAL A 422 -33.84 36.69 100.23
C VAL A 422 -32.86 37.83 100.48
N SER A 423 -33.39 39.04 100.71
CA SER A 423 -32.63 40.28 100.96
C SER A 423 -31.88 40.90 99.78
N THR A 424 -32.16 40.47 98.55
CA THR A 424 -31.63 41.06 97.30
C THR A 424 -32.75 41.70 96.46
N CYS A 425 -32.40 42.63 95.57
CA CYS A 425 -33.37 43.36 94.73
C CYS A 425 -33.37 42.95 93.27
N SER A 426 -32.42 42.12 92.84
CA SER A 426 -32.29 41.61 91.48
C SER A 426 -32.35 40.09 91.48
N GLY A 427 -33.15 39.54 90.58
CA GLY A 427 -33.22 38.11 90.31
C GLY A 427 -33.13 37.84 88.81
N SER A 428 -33.41 36.60 88.45
CA SER A 428 -33.57 36.22 87.06
C SER A 428 -34.87 35.46 86.84
N GLU A 429 -35.43 35.66 85.66
CA GLU A 429 -36.53 34.87 85.14
C GLU A 429 -36.09 34.18 83.85
N SER A 430 -36.69 33.03 83.58
CA SER A 430 -36.36 32.22 82.43
C SER A 430 -37.62 31.87 81.65
N ARG A 431 -37.54 31.89 80.32
CA ARG A 431 -38.56 31.28 79.44
C ARG A 431 -37.93 30.24 78.53
N THR A 432 -38.75 29.33 78.05
CA THR A 432 -38.34 28.39 76.99
C THR A 432 -38.49 29.07 75.63
N ARG A 433 -37.43 29.04 74.82
CA ARG A 433 -37.45 29.40 73.39
C ARG A 433 -37.34 28.12 72.58
N THR A 434 -38.32 27.87 71.72
CA THR A 434 -38.35 26.71 70.83
C THR A 434 -38.02 27.18 69.41
N ASP A 435 -36.79 26.92 68.98
CA ASP A 435 -36.39 27.09 67.58
C ASP A 435 -36.75 25.83 66.79
N ARG A 436 -37.06 25.99 65.51
CA ARG A 436 -37.27 24.85 64.61
C ARG A 436 -36.04 24.71 63.73
N ILE A 437 -35.35 23.59 63.85
CA ILE A 437 -34.12 23.31 63.11
C ILE A 437 -34.20 21.97 62.41
N CYS A 438 -33.52 21.84 61.29
CA CYS A 438 -33.44 20.56 60.60
C CYS A 438 -32.49 19.61 61.32
N GLN A 439 -32.95 18.38 61.54
CA GLN A 439 -32.13 17.25 61.98
C GLN A 439 -32.57 15.98 61.26
N GLY A 440 -31.67 15.36 60.50
CA GLY A 440 -31.94 14.08 59.83
C GLY A 440 -33.09 14.16 58.81
N GLY A 441 -33.25 15.31 58.13
CA GLY A 441 -34.30 15.56 57.15
C GLY A 441 -35.69 15.91 57.72
N SER A 442 -35.83 15.96 59.05
CA SER A 442 -37.06 16.38 59.73
C SER A 442 -36.89 17.75 60.38
N CYS A 443 -37.98 18.52 60.45
CA CYS A 443 -38.00 19.83 61.10
C CYS A 443 -38.30 19.67 62.60
N GLU A 444 -37.23 19.48 63.37
CA GLU A 444 -37.27 19.20 64.80
C GLU A 444 -37.33 20.48 65.64
N SER A 445 -37.93 20.37 66.83
CA SER A 445 -37.97 21.45 67.81
C SER A 445 -36.76 21.37 68.73
N MET A 446 -35.95 22.43 68.77
CA MET A 446 -34.86 22.59 69.73
C MET A 446 -35.24 23.65 70.76
N GLU A 447 -35.28 23.25 72.02
CA GLU A 447 -35.60 24.13 73.14
C GLU A 447 -34.32 24.65 73.80
N SER A 448 -34.28 25.96 74.02
CA SER A 448 -33.25 26.63 74.81
C SER A 448 -33.90 27.49 75.89
N SER A 449 -33.17 27.71 76.99
CA SER A 449 -33.61 28.61 78.05
C SER A 449 -33.03 30.01 77.83
N GLU A 450 -33.92 30.99 77.65
CA GLU A 450 -33.54 32.39 77.66
C GLU A 450 -33.68 32.91 79.09
N ILE A 451 -32.63 33.55 79.62
CA ILE A 451 -32.62 34.11 80.98
C ILE A 451 -32.49 35.62 80.86
N GLN A 452 -33.37 36.35 81.54
CA GLN A 452 -33.26 37.79 81.67
C GLN A 452 -33.33 38.23 83.14
N ALA A 453 -32.88 39.45 83.40
CA ALA A 453 -32.94 40.05 84.74
C ALA A 453 -34.37 40.49 85.06
N CYS A 454 -34.75 40.31 86.32
CA CYS A 454 -36.01 40.80 86.87
C CYS A 454 -35.76 41.41 88.26
N TYR A 455 -36.65 42.28 88.72
CA TYR A 455 -36.41 43.11 89.90
C TYR A 455 -37.53 42.97 90.94
N ALA A 456 -37.16 43.10 92.22
CA ALA A 456 -38.12 43.07 93.32
C ALA A 456 -39.01 44.31 93.28
N GLU A 457 -40.28 44.19 93.70
CA GLU A 457 -41.18 45.33 93.79
C GLU A 457 -40.60 46.42 94.72
N ALA A 458 -40.79 47.68 94.33
CA ALA A 458 -40.30 48.83 95.08
C ALA A 458 -40.86 48.84 96.51
N GLY A 459 -39.99 49.02 97.50
CA GLY A 459 -40.35 48.98 98.93
C GLY A 459 -40.08 47.64 99.63
N THR A 460 -39.73 46.58 98.89
CA THR A 460 -39.30 45.29 99.47
C THR A 460 -38.04 45.48 100.31
N SER A 461 -37.99 44.94 101.53
CA SER A 461 -36.81 45.08 102.41
C SER A 461 -35.59 44.36 101.85
N CYS A 462 -34.44 45.03 101.84
CA CYS A 462 -33.18 44.49 101.33
C CYS A 462 -32.00 44.80 102.26
N MET A 463 -30.89 44.06 102.11
CA MET A 463 -29.67 44.30 102.89
C MET A 463 -28.73 45.23 102.12
N GLY A 464 -28.95 46.54 102.26
CA GLY A 464 -28.11 47.60 101.69
C GLY A 464 -27.52 48.50 102.78
N PRO A 465 -26.48 49.30 102.47
CA PRO A 465 -25.86 50.20 103.42
C PRO A 465 -26.86 51.23 103.94
N ILE A 466 -27.07 51.29 105.26
CA ILE A 466 -27.88 52.30 105.92
C ILE A 466 -27.00 53.33 106.65
N PRO A 467 -27.35 54.62 106.64
CA PRO A 467 -26.77 55.61 107.55
C PRO A 467 -27.05 55.25 109.02
N MET A 468 -26.26 55.81 109.94
CA MET A 468 -26.53 55.69 111.37
C MET A 468 -27.75 56.54 111.74
N ASP A 469 -28.55 56.05 112.69
CA ASP A 469 -29.72 56.77 113.20
C ASP A 469 -29.30 58.07 113.92
N THR A 470 -30.07 59.14 113.73
CA THR A 470 -29.76 60.48 114.28
C THR A 470 -30.89 61.00 115.16
N GLU A 471 -30.54 61.89 116.10
CA GLU A 471 -31.50 62.49 117.03
C GLU A 471 -31.27 64.00 117.16
N GLU A 472 -32.31 64.80 116.92
CA GLU A 472 -32.24 66.27 116.97
C GLU A 472 -33.41 66.88 117.75
N CYS A 473 -33.19 68.05 118.36
CA CYS A 473 -34.22 68.78 119.11
C CYS A 473 -34.81 69.91 118.26
N VAL A 474 -36.04 69.75 117.77
CA VAL A 474 -36.72 70.73 116.90
C VAL A 474 -37.99 71.22 117.59
N ASN A 475 -38.12 72.53 117.81
CA ASN A 475 -39.29 73.17 118.46
C ASN A 475 -39.73 72.48 119.77
N GLY A 476 -38.75 72.10 120.59
CA GLY A 476 -38.97 71.52 121.92
C GLY A 476 -39.37 70.04 121.94
N THR A 477 -39.29 69.34 120.81
CA THR A 477 -39.55 67.90 120.68
C THR A 477 -38.33 67.21 120.07
N ARG A 478 -37.87 66.11 120.69
CA ARG A 478 -36.77 65.27 120.17
C ARG A 478 -37.30 64.46 119.00
N MET A 479 -36.69 64.61 117.83
CA MET A 479 -37.00 63.85 116.62
C MET A 479 -35.91 62.79 116.42
N VAL A 480 -36.32 61.52 116.28
CA VAL A 480 -35.42 60.39 115.99
C VAL A 480 -35.64 59.98 114.55
N THR A 481 -34.56 59.85 113.78
CA THR A 481 -34.59 59.36 112.40
C THR A 481 -33.97 57.97 112.34
N THR A 482 -34.75 56.96 111.96
CA THR A 482 -34.27 55.58 111.76
C THR A 482 -34.19 55.23 110.28
N TRP A 483 -33.21 54.41 109.90
CA TRP A 483 -32.98 54.00 108.50
C TRP A 483 -33.25 52.51 108.24
N SER A 484 -33.87 52.18 107.11
CA SER A 484 -33.96 50.81 106.57
C SER A 484 -33.69 50.79 105.07
N SER A 485 -33.14 49.71 104.54
CA SER A 485 -32.87 49.59 103.10
C SER A 485 -34.04 48.91 102.38
N GLN A 486 -34.48 49.51 101.28
CA GLN A 486 -35.60 49.02 100.45
C GLN A 486 -35.21 48.99 98.97
N CYS A 487 -35.77 48.03 98.24
CA CYS A 487 -35.58 47.91 96.79
C CYS A 487 -36.23 49.09 96.05
N ASP A 488 -35.58 49.59 95.01
CA ASP A 488 -36.03 50.72 94.20
C ASP A 488 -36.91 50.33 92.99
N GLY A 489 -37.12 49.02 92.75
CA GLY A 489 -37.87 48.50 91.60
C GLY A 489 -37.03 48.29 90.33
N SER A 490 -35.73 48.59 90.37
CA SER A 490 -34.78 48.48 89.24
C SER A 490 -33.53 47.67 89.56
N GLY A 491 -33.56 46.94 90.69
CA GLY A 491 -32.45 46.10 91.15
C GLY A 491 -31.53 46.77 92.18
N GLY A 492 -31.73 48.06 92.47
CA GLY A 492 -30.99 48.79 93.49
C GLY A 492 -31.61 48.65 94.87
N CYS A 493 -30.77 48.66 95.90
CA CYS A 493 -31.16 48.63 97.30
C CYS A 493 -30.74 49.96 97.95
N THR A 494 -31.72 50.80 98.30
CA THR A 494 -31.48 52.19 98.74
C THR A 494 -31.98 52.42 100.17
N PRO A 495 -31.30 53.27 100.96
CA PRO A 495 -31.72 53.57 102.33
C PRO A 495 -32.89 54.55 102.35
N VAL A 496 -33.90 54.23 103.15
CA VAL A 496 -35.12 55.02 103.39
C VAL A 496 -35.18 55.38 104.88
N SER A 497 -35.38 56.66 105.19
CA SER A 497 -35.47 57.16 106.56
C SER A 497 -36.90 57.32 107.05
N ARG A 498 -37.16 57.07 108.34
CA ARG A 498 -38.41 57.45 109.02
C ARG A 498 -38.09 58.29 110.25
N THR A 499 -38.58 59.53 110.30
CA THR A 499 -38.40 60.43 111.45
C THR A 499 -39.68 60.50 112.29
N TYR A 500 -39.57 60.34 113.60
CA TYR A 500 -40.70 60.42 114.53
C TYR A 500 -40.35 61.09 115.86
N PRO A 501 -41.33 61.71 116.55
CA PRO A 501 -41.09 62.39 117.82
C PRO A 501 -40.90 61.40 118.97
N ASN A 502 -39.87 61.60 119.79
CA ASN A 502 -39.49 60.77 120.93
C ASN A 502 -39.13 61.63 122.17
N GLY A 503 -40.12 62.35 122.70
CA GLY A 503 -40.01 63.11 123.96
C GLY A 503 -39.77 64.63 123.78
N ARG A 504 -39.76 65.37 124.89
CA ARG A 504 -39.53 66.84 124.93
C ARG A 504 -38.06 67.18 125.15
N CYS A 505 -37.61 68.29 124.60
CA CYS A 505 -36.26 68.84 124.75
C CYS A 505 -36.32 70.38 124.88
N VAL A 506 -35.29 71.05 125.39
CA VAL A 506 -35.29 72.52 125.60
C VAL A 506 -34.05 73.14 124.95
N PRO A 507 -34.18 74.12 124.03
CA PRO A 507 -33.04 74.79 123.41
C PRO A 507 -32.39 75.81 124.37
N GLN A 508 -31.07 75.75 124.54
CA GLN A 508 -30.30 76.67 125.39
C GLN A 508 -30.11 78.03 124.67
N VAL A 509 -30.72 79.11 125.18
CA VAL A 509 -30.48 80.50 124.72
C VAL A 509 -30.30 81.38 125.97
N CYS A 510 -29.22 82.15 126.03
CA CYS A 510 -28.82 82.92 127.23
C CYS A 510 -28.83 84.43 126.90
N GLN A 511 -29.45 85.28 127.74
CA GLN A 511 -29.74 86.69 127.43
C GLN A 511 -28.50 87.61 127.59
N PRO A 512 -28.26 88.56 126.66
CA PRO A 512 -27.10 89.45 126.72
C PRO A 512 -27.08 90.30 128.01
N GLY A 513 -25.93 90.36 128.69
CA GLY A 513 -25.71 91.17 129.89
C GLY A 513 -25.98 90.50 131.24
N PHE A 514 -26.42 89.23 131.27
CA PHE A 514 -26.50 88.42 132.49
C PHE A 514 -25.38 87.37 132.55
N GLY A 515 -24.98 86.99 133.76
CA GLY A 515 -23.97 85.96 133.98
C GLY A 515 -24.41 84.59 133.47
N CYS A 516 -23.50 83.88 132.80
CA CYS A 516 -23.71 82.53 132.28
C CYS A 516 -22.67 81.57 132.87
N THR A 517 -23.01 80.29 132.96
CA THR A 517 -22.10 79.24 133.46
C THR A 517 -21.89 78.22 132.35
N THR A 518 -20.64 77.96 131.98
CA THR A 518 -20.34 76.88 131.02
C THR A 518 -20.66 75.51 131.63
N PRO A 519 -20.85 74.43 130.84
CA PRO A 519 -21.06 73.07 131.35
C PRO A 519 -19.99 72.59 132.33
N ASP A 520 -18.77 73.15 132.23
CA ASP A 520 -17.64 72.88 133.11
C ASP A 520 -17.64 73.74 134.40
N GLY A 521 -18.74 74.46 134.66
CA GLY A 521 -18.99 75.18 135.91
C GLY A 521 -18.31 76.56 136.02
N THR A 522 -17.70 77.07 134.95
CA THR A 522 -17.00 78.37 134.97
C THR A 522 -17.95 79.52 134.65
N SER A 523 -17.93 80.56 135.49
CA SER A 523 -18.80 81.74 135.34
C SER A 523 -18.22 82.72 134.31
N GLY A 524 -19.05 83.16 133.37
CA GLY A 524 -18.71 84.14 132.33
C GLY A 524 -19.87 85.08 132.02
N CYS A 525 -19.72 85.90 130.98
CA CYS A 525 -20.75 86.82 130.50
C CYS A 525 -21.12 86.49 129.04
N CYS A 526 -22.42 86.55 128.73
CA CYS A 526 -22.90 86.29 127.37
C CYS A 526 -22.48 87.38 126.40
N THR A 527 -22.01 86.97 125.22
CA THR A 527 -21.67 87.91 124.14
C THR A 527 -22.91 88.66 123.64
N SER A 528 -22.71 89.83 123.05
CA SER A 528 -23.79 90.69 122.54
C SER A 528 -24.69 90.02 121.50
N ASP A 529 -24.24 88.92 120.88
CA ASP A 529 -25.00 88.13 119.91
C ASP A 529 -25.81 86.98 120.54
N GLY A 530 -25.75 86.82 121.87
CA GLY A 530 -26.63 85.92 122.66
C GLY A 530 -26.41 84.41 122.48
N MET A 531 -25.35 83.99 121.79
CA MET A 531 -25.14 82.58 121.44
C MET A 531 -23.94 81.91 122.11
N GLN A 532 -23.04 82.66 122.76
CA GLN A 532 -21.85 82.08 123.41
C GLN A 532 -21.55 82.75 124.76
N CYS A 533 -21.18 81.93 125.74
CA CYS A 533 -20.74 82.35 127.07
C CYS A 533 -19.22 82.57 127.05
N ARG A 534 -18.74 83.81 127.26
CA ARG A 534 -17.30 84.11 127.33
C ARG A 534 -16.87 84.35 128.77
N THR A 535 -15.86 83.62 129.21
CA THR A 535 -15.33 83.64 130.58
C THR A 535 -14.31 84.74 130.86
N ASP A 536 -13.95 85.52 129.83
CA ASP A 536 -12.70 86.27 129.81
C ASP A 536 -12.91 87.79 130.07
N VAL A 537 -14.16 88.22 130.28
CA VAL A 537 -14.54 89.64 130.44
C VAL A 537 -15.56 89.80 131.57
N PRO A 538 -15.34 90.65 132.58
CA PRO A 538 -16.32 90.89 133.65
C PRO A 538 -17.48 91.79 133.17
N CYS A 539 -18.71 91.44 133.57
CA CYS A 539 -19.93 92.21 133.29
C CYS A 539 -19.86 93.59 133.99
N LEU A 540 -20.04 94.70 133.25
CA LEU A 540 -20.29 96.03 133.82
C LEU A 540 -21.83 96.22 133.88
N GLY A 541 -22.49 96.13 135.03
CA GLY A 541 -22.00 95.89 136.40
C GLY A 541 -22.88 94.96 137.20
#